data_AF-A0A447TRM0-F1
#
_entry.id   AF-A0A447TRM0-F1
#
_cell.length_a   1.000
_cell.length_b   1.000
_cell.length_c   1.000
_cell.angle_alpha   90.00
_cell.angle_beta   90.00
_cell.angle_gamma   90.00
#
_symmetry.space_group_name_H-M   'P 1'
#
loop_
_entity.id
_entity.type
_entity.pdbx_description
1 polymer ?
#
loop_
_entity_poly.entity_id
_entity_poly.type
_entity_poly.pdbx_seq_one_letter_code
_entity_poly.pdbx_strand_id
1 'polypeptide(L)' 'MPKYRSATTTHGRNMAGARALWRATGMTDSDFGKPIIAVVNSFTQFVPGHVHLRDLGKLGRRTD' A
#
# COMPACT_ATOMS: atom_id res chain seq x y z
N MET A 1 -8.96 -8.69 -18.63
CA MET A 1 -8.88 -7.46 -17.79
C MET A 1 -7.56 -6.75 -18.06
N PRO A 2 -7.48 -5.42 -17.90
CA PRO A 2 -6.24 -4.67 -18.02
C PRO A 2 -5.22 -5.12 -16.98
N LYS A 3 -3.93 -5.10 -17.33
CA LYS A 3 -2.84 -5.37 -16.39
C LYS A 3 -2.75 -4.24 -15.35
N TYR A 4 -2.83 -4.58 -14.07
CA TYR A 4 -2.68 -3.60 -12.98
C TYR A 4 -1.28 -2.99 -12.96
N ARG A 5 -1.18 -1.71 -12.56
CA ARG A 5 0.12 -1.04 -12.35
C ARG A 5 0.95 -1.71 -11.25
N SER A 6 0.29 -2.31 -10.26
CA SER A 6 0.93 -3.10 -9.20
C SER A 6 1.71 -4.31 -9.73
N ALA A 7 1.38 -4.82 -10.93
CA ALA A 7 2.07 -5.95 -11.53
C ALA A 7 3.57 -5.69 -11.78
N THR A 8 3.97 -4.42 -11.92
CA THR A 8 5.37 -4.03 -12.14
C THR A 8 6.30 -4.51 -11.02
N THR A 9 5.86 -4.52 -9.77
CA THR A 9 6.69 -4.90 -8.61
C THR A 9 6.28 -6.22 -7.95
N THR A 10 5.13 -6.77 -8.34
CA THR A 10 4.57 -8.00 -7.76
C THR A 10 4.77 -9.23 -8.63
N HIS A 11 5.05 -9.09 -9.93
CA HIS A 11 5.12 -10.22 -10.87
C HIS A 11 6.49 -10.38 -11.52
N GLY A 12 6.79 -11.60 -11.98
CA GLY A 12 7.99 -11.92 -12.74
C GLY A 12 9.20 -12.29 -11.86
N ARG A 13 10.07 -13.15 -12.38
CA ARG A 13 11.23 -13.69 -11.64
C ARG A 13 12.16 -12.58 -11.12
N ASN A 14 12.45 -11.58 -11.96
CA ASN A 14 13.37 -10.50 -11.64
C ASN A 14 12.88 -9.57 -10.51
N MET A 15 11.57 -9.57 -10.21
CA MET A 15 10.99 -8.76 -9.13
C MET A 15 10.95 -9.49 -7.77
N ALA A 16 11.75 -10.54 -7.59
CA ALA A 16 11.83 -11.27 -6.32
C ALA A 16 12.24 -10.37 -5.15
N GLY A 17 13.19 -9.43 -5.36
CA GLY A 17 13.59 -8.47 -4.33
C GLY A 17 12.46 -7.52 -3.93
N ALA A 18 11.72 -6.99 -4.91
CA ALA A 18 10.56 -6.14 -4.63
C ALA A 18 9.47 -6.90 -3.86
N ARG A 19 9.20 -8.18 -4.20
CA ARG A 19 8.28 -9.02 -3.43
C ARG A 19 8.76 -9.28 -2.01
N ALA A 20 10.06 -9.42 -1.78
CA ALA A 20 10.60 -9.59 -0.42
C ALA A 20 10.29 -8.35 0.44
N LEU A 21 10.40 -7.14 -0.13
CA LEU A 21 10.01 -5.90 0.57
C LEU A 21 8.51 -5.83 0.87
N TRP A 22 7.66 -6.24 -0.08
CA TRP A 22 6.22 -6.32 0.16
C TRP A 22 5.86 -7.29 1.31
N ARG A 23 6.56 -8.42 1.42
CA ARG A 23 6.39 -9.34 2.55
C ARG A 23 6.86 -8.73 3.86
N ALA A 24 7.98 -8.01 3.84
CA ALA A 24 8.49 -7.33 5.02
C ALA A 24 7.52 -6.26 5.56
N THR A 25 6.66 -5.69 4.70
CA THR A 25 5.61 -4.75 5.10
C THR A 25 4.27 -5.40 5.45
N GLY A 26 4.21 -6.75 5.50
CA GLY A 26 3.05 -7.51 5.97
C GLY A 26 2.19 -8.16 4.88
N MET A 27 2.58 -8.08 3.60
CA MET A 27 1.85 -8.73 2.51
C MET A 27 2.03 -10.25 2.52
N THR A 28 0.94 -11.00 2.35
CA THR A 28 0.94 -12.47 2.28
C THR A 28 0.90 -13.00 0.85
N ASP A 29 1.04 -14.32 0.68
CA ASP A 29 0.87 -14.96 -0.63
C ASP A 29 -0.51 -14.69 -1.24
N SER A 30 -1.55 -14.68 -0.41
CA SER A 30 -2.93 -14.48 -0.82
C SER A 30 -3.22 -13.07 -1.33
N ASP A 31 -2.33 -12.11 -1.06
CA ASP A 31 -2.49 -10.72 -1.46
C ASP A 31 -1.89 -10.45 -2.84
N PHE A 32 -0.98 -11.31 -3.33
CA PHE A 32 -0.45 -11.16 -4.68
C PHE A 32 -1.54 -11.47 -5.71
N GLY A 33 -1.70 -10.56 -6.68
CA GLY A 33 -2.76 -10.64 -7.69
C GLY A 33 -3.97 -9.75 -7.39
N LYS A 34 -4.16 -9.33 -6.13
CA LYS A 34 -5.11 -8.25 -5.79
C LYS A 34 -4.58 -6.89 -6.28
N PRO A 35 -5.45 -5.93 -6.62
CA PRO A 35 -5.02 -4.56 -6.89
C PRO A 35 -4.43 -3.94 -5.62
N ILE A 36 -3.31 -3.24 -5.75
CA ILE A 36 -2.71 -2.48 -4.64
C ILE A 36 -3.30 -1.07 -4.66
N ILE A 37 -3.91 -0.65 -3.56
CA ILE A 37 -4.48 0.68 -3.37
C ILE A 37 -3.62 1.47 -2.39
N ALA A 38 -3.00 2.54 -2.87
CA ALA A 38 -2.21 3.43 -2.03
C ALA A 38 -3.14 4.46 -1.36
N VAL A 39 -3.13 4.51 -0.03
CA VAL A 39 -3.81 5.55 0.75
C VAL A 39 -2.80 6.65 1.06
N VAL A 40 -2.96 7.82 0.42
CA VAL A 40 -2.04 8.97 0.55
C VAL A 40 -2.79 10.15 1.16
N ASN A 41 -2.16 10.82 2.14
CA ASN A 41 -2.67 12.05 2.72
C ASN A 41 -1.51 12.99 3.10
N SER A 42 -1.84 14.24 3.44
CA SER A 42 -0.89 15.31 3.77
C SER A 42 -0.70 15.53 5.29
N PHE A 43 -0.83 14.47 6.10
CA PHE A 43 -0.64 14.57 7.55
C PHE A 43 0.69 15.25 7.90
N THR A 44 0.61 16.29 8.72
CA THR A 44 1.73 16.97 9.35
C THR A 44 1.29 17.51 10.70
N GLN A 45 2.23 17.66 11.64
CA GLN A 45 2.00 18.31 12.92
C GLN A 45 2.25 19.82 12.88
N PHE A 46 2.79 20.33 11.77
CA PHE A 46 3.12 21.75 11.61
C PHE A 46 1.89 22.62 11.33
N VAL A 47 0.94 22.10 10.55
CA VAL A 47 -0.31 22.79 10.20
C VAL A 47 -1.44 22.19 11.03
N PRO A 48 -2.09 22.95 11.94
CA PRO A 48 -3.14 22.41 12.81
C PRO A 48 -4.26 21.70 12.04
N GLY A 49 -4.63 22.25 10.87
CA GLY A 49 -5.65 21.66 10.00
C GLY A 49 -5.27 20.30 9.37
N HIS A 50 -4.03 19.82 9.49
CA HIS A 50 -3.60 18.55 8.89
C HIS A 50 -3.41 17.43 9.92
N VAL A 51 -3.48 17.72 11.22
CA VAL A 51 -3.18 16.76 12.28
C VAL A 51 -4.16 15.59 12.27
N HIS A 52 -5.44 15.86 11.98
CA HIS A 52 -6.50 14.87 11.96
C HIS A 52 -6.37 13.84 10.81
N LEU A 53 -5.56 14.13 9.78
CA LEU A 53 -5.35 13.22 8.65
C LEU A 53 -4.62 11.92 9.06
N ARG A 54 -3.94 11.91 10.22
CA ARG A 54 -3.32 10.71 10.77
C ARG A 54 -4.33 9.60 11.02
N ASP A 55 -5.45 9.95 11.66
CA ASP A 55 -6.43 8.97 12.08
C ASP A 55 -7.40 8.61 10.95
N LEU A 56 -7.71 9.56 10.07
CA LEU A 56 -8.40 9.26 8.80
C LEU A 56 -7.61 8.27 7.93
N GLY A 57 -6.28 8.42 7.87
CA GLY A 57 -5.42 7.48 7.16
C GLY A 57 -5.32 6.09 7.80
N LYS A 58 -5.69 5.93 9.07
CA LYS A 58 -5.82 4.61 9.72
C LYS A 58 -7.19 4.00 9.45
N LEU A 59 -8.25 4.81 9.44
CA LEU A 59 -9.61 4.36 9.14
C LEU A 59 -9.69 3.74 7.74
N GLY A 60 -9.15 4.41 6.71
CA GLY A 60 -9.15 3.88 5.35
C GLY A 60 -8.27 2.63 5.14
N ARG A 61 -7.49 2.22 6.16
CA ARG A 61 -6.68 0.99 6.17
C ARG A 61 -7.34 -0.17 6.91
N ARG A 62 -8.46 0.05 7.60
CA ARG A 62 -9.21 -1.05 8.22
C ARG A 62 -9.82 -1.91 7.14
N THR A 63 -9.33 -3.13 7.05
CA THR A 63 -9.94 -4.21 6.29
C THR A 63 -10.72 -5.05 7.30
N ASP A 64 -11.99 -4.70 7.47
CA ASP A 64 -13.00 -5.56 8.10
C ASP A 64 -13.47 -6.58 7.05
#